data_AF-A0A496U223-F1
#
_entry.id   AF-A0A496U223-F1
#
_cell.length_a   1.000
_cell.length_b   1.000
_cell.length_c   1.000
_cell.angle_alpha   90.00
_cell.angle_beta   90.00
_cell.angle_gamma   90.00
#
_symmetry.space_group_name_H-M   'P 1'
#
loop_
_entity.id
_entity.type
_entity.pdbx_description
1 polymer ?
#
loop_
_entity_poly.entity_id
_entity_poly.type
_entity_poly.pdbx_seq_one_letter_code
_entity_poly.pdbx_strand_id
1 'polypeptide(L)' 'DLQQCTLILTSDHGNIEDISLKTHTYNPVMTIVWGAYRDEISQQLHTIMNVTPAILQTLAKA' A
#
# COMPACT_ATOMS: atom_id res chain seq x y z
N ASP A 1 -5.77 14.68 -11.22
CA ASP A 1 -4.52 14.72 -12.00
C ASP A 1 -3.49 13.82 -11.32
N LEU A 2 -3.03 12.76 -12.00
CA LEU A 2 -2.05 11.82 -11.47
C LEU A 2 -0.60 12.37 -11.45
N GLN A 3 -0.36 13.55 -12.03
CA GLN A 3 0.92 14.24 -11.91
C GLN A 3 1.13 14.87 -10.53
N GLN A 4 0.04 15.11 -9.78
CA GLN A 4 0.05 15.76 -8.46
C GLN A 4 -0.61 14.89 -7.37
N CYS A 5 -1.35 13.85 -7.76
CA CYS A 5 -2.01 12.93 -6.85
C CYS A 5 -1.31 11.57 -6.83
N THR A 6 -1.25 10.97 -5.66
CA THR A 6 -0.83 9.58 -5.45
C THR A 6 -2.02 8.76 -5.00
N LEU A 7 -2.23 7.60 -5.61
CA LEU A 7 -3.21 6.61 -5.16
C LEU A 7 -2.47 5.37 -4.63
N ILE A 8 -2.78 4.97 -3.40
CA ILE A 8 -2.32 3.72 -2.79
C ILE A 8 -3.54 2.83 -2.59
N LEU A 9 -3.54 1.67 -3.25
CA LEU A 9 -4.54 0.61 -3.06
C LEU A 9 -3.87 -0.57 -2.38
N THR A 10 -4.37 -0.98 -1.22
CA THR A 10 -3.81 -2.09 -0.44
C THR A 10 -4.90 -2.73 0.42
N SER A 11 -4.54 -3.75 1.19
CA SER A 11 -5.38 -4.38 2.20
C SER A 11 -4.60 -4.52 3.50
N ASP A 12 -5.30 -4.63 4.62
CA ASP A 12 -4.72 -4.84 5.94
C ASP A 12 -4.37 -6.30 6.23
N HIS A 13 -4.97 -7.26 5.51
CA HIS A 13 -4.74 -8.70 5.70
C HIS A 13 -5.13 -9.55 4.47
N GLY A 14 -4.68 -10.81 4.44
CA GLY A 14 -5.21 -11.82 3.51
C GLY A 14 -6.56 -12.39 3.99
N ASN A 15 -7.38 -12.86 3.05
CA ASN A 15 -8.67 -13.51 3.30
C ASN A 15 -9.12 -14.31 2.06
N ILE A 16 -9.72 -13.63 1.07
CA ILE A 16 -10.47 -14.26 -0.02
C ILE A 16 -9.61 -15.01 -1.04
N GLU A 17 -8.28 -14.91 -0.95
CA GLU A 17 -7.37 -15.70 -1.76
C GLU A 17 -7.36 -17.19 -1.37
N ASP A 18 -7.76 -17.53 -0.13
CA ASP A 18 -7.95 -18.91 0.33
C ASP A 18 -9.29 -19.08 1.05
N ILE A 19 -10.33 -19.35 0.26
CA ILE A 19 -11.70 -19.57 0.74
C ILE A 19 -11.89 -20.90 1.50
N SER A 20 -10.86 -21.76 1.59
CA SER A 20 -10.91 -22.97 2.41
C SER A 20 -10.79 -22.67 3.91
N LEU A 21 -10.19 -21.52 4.25
CA LEU A 21 -10.06 -21.00 5.60
C LEU A 21 -11.23 -20.06 5.93
N LYS A 22 -11.75 -20.15 7.16
CA LYS A 22 -12.84 -19.28 7.65
C LYS A 22 -12.36 -18.02 8.35
N THR A 23 -11.04 -17.86 8.49
CA THR A 23 -10.36 -16.75 9.16
C THR A 23 -9.46 -16.02 8.18
N HIS A 24 -8.95 -14.85 8.56
CA HIS A 24 -7.87 -14.20 7.83
C HIS A 24 -6.65 -15.10 7.69
N THR A 25 -5.83 -14.82 6.69
CA THR A 25 -4.57 -15.50 6.43
C THR A 25 -3.37 -14.59 6.74
N TYR A 26 -2.18 -15.19 6.82
CA TYR A 26 -0.91 -14.45 6.87
C TYR A 26 -0.27 -14.28 5.48
N ASN A 27 -1.02 -14.54 4.40
CA ASN A 27 -0.52 -14.31 3.06
C ASN A 27 -0.23 -12.82 2.85
N PRO A 28 0.84 -12.46 2.12
CA PRO A 28 1.11 -11.08 1.80
C PRO A 28 -0.02 -10.49 0.94
N VAL A 29 -0.39 -9.25 1.23
CA VAL A 29 -1.41 -8.51 0.48
C VAL A 29 -0.81 -7.80 -0.72
N MET A 30 -1.60 -7.67 -1.77
CA MET A 30 -1.23 -6.84 -2.91
C MET A 30 -1.28 -5.36 -2.52
N THR A 31 -0.21 -4.63 -2.83
CA THR A 31 -0.16 -3.16 -2.72
C THR A 31 0.15 -2.59 -4.09
N ILE A 32 -0.68 -1.65 -4.55
CA ILE A 32 -0.51 -0.96 -5.82
C ILE A 32 -0.42 0.54 -5.57
N VAL A 33 0.57 1.18 -6.19
CA VAL A 33 0.80 2.62 -6.08
C VAL A 33 0.81 3.24 -7.48
N TRP A 34 0.03 4.31 -7.66
CA TRP A 34 -0.07 5.04 -8.92
C TRP A 34 0.08 6.55 -8.72
N GLY A 35 0.48 7.24 -9.78
CA GLY A 35 0.60 8.71 -9.81
C GLY A 35 1.97 9.24 -9.41
N ALA A 36 1.98 10.43 -8.80
CA ALA A 36 3.18 11.09 -8.31
C ALA A 36 3.88 10.23 -7.25
N TYR A 37 5.20 10.32 -7.13
CA TYR A 37 6.00 9.63 -6.09
C TYR A 37 5.85 8.09 -6.01
N ARG A 38 5.20 7.44 -6.98
CA ARG A 38 4.88 6.00 -6.94
C ARG A 38 6.09 5.09 -6.75
N ASP A 39 7.21 5.42 -7.40
CA ASP A 39 8.41 4.57 -7.37
C ASP A 39 9.06 4.63 -5.98
N GLU A 40 9.16 5.83 -5.38
CA GLU A 40 9.67 6.01 -4.02
C GLU A 40 8.79 5.32 -2.98
N ILE A 41 7.47 5.47 -3.07
CA ILE A 41 6.53 4.88 -2.11
C ILE A 41 6.53 3.35 -2.23
N SER A 42 6.51 2.80 -3.45
CA SER A 42 6.50 1.35 -3.66
C SER A 42 7.74 0.64 -3.12
N GLN A 43 8.89 1.31 -3.11
CA GLN A 43 10.14 0.78 -2.53
C GLN A 43 10.14 0.73 -1.00
N GLN A 44 9.21 1.42 -0.33
CA GLN A 44 9.16 1.50 1.13
C GLN A 44 7.99 0.72 1.75
N LEU A 45 6.96 0.37 0.99
CA LEU A 45 5.75 -0.29 1.49
C LEU A 45 5.92 -1.83 1.57
N HIS A 46 6.55 -2.31 2.64
CA HIS A 46 6.71 -3.75 2.92
C HIS A 46 5.86 -4.24 4.10
N THR A 47 5.40 -3.34 4.97
CA THR A 47 4.48 -3.60 6.07
C THR A 47 3.45 -2.48 6.17
N ILE A 48 2.27 -2.77 6.73
CA ILE A 48 1.22 -1.77 7.00
C ILE A 48 1.75 -0.58 7.82
N MET A 49 2.76 -0.82 8.67
CA MET A 49 3.42 0.23 9.45
C MET A 49 4.16 1.26 8.58
N ASN A 50 4.48 0.94 7.33
CA ASN A 50 5.13 1.86 6.41
C ASN A 50 4.15 2.84 5.75
N VAL A 51 2.83 2.58 5.79
CA VAL A 51 1.82 3.40 5.09
C VAL A 51 1.83 4.84 5.58
N THR A 52 1.69 5.05 6.89
CA THR A 52 1.68 6.39 7.48
C THR A 52 2.97 7.18 7.23
N PRO A 53 4.18 6.66 7.54
CA PRO A 53 5.41 7.41 7.30
C PRO A 53 5.65 7.68 5.81
N ALA A 54 5.27 6.78 4.90
CA ALA A 54 5.37 7.03 3.46
C ALA A 54 4.49 8.22 3.04
N ILE A 55 3.23 8.26 3.48
CA ILE A 55 2.31 9.37 3.17
C ILE A 55 2.86 10.70 3.71
N LEU A 56 3.29 10.74 4.97
CA LEU A 56 3.80 11.97 5.58
C LEU A 56 5.08 12.48 4.90
N GLN A 57 6.00 11.58 4.54
CA GLN A 57 7.21 11.95 3.80
C GLN A 57 6.89 12.52 2.43
N THR A 58 5.93 11.93 1.71
CA THR A 58 5.48 12.45 0.41
C THR A 58 4.87 13.83 0.53
N LEU A 59 3.99 14.05 1.53
CA LEU A 59 3.36 15.35 1.75
C LEU A 59 4.34 16.43 2.19
N ALA A 60 5.41 16.07 2.90
CA ALA A 60 6.46 17.03 3.31
C ALA A 60 7.38 17.46 2.16
N LYS A 61 7.41 16.72 1.04
CA LYS A 61 8.19 17.04 -0.16
C LYS A 61 7.41 17.88 -1.18
N ALA A 62 6.08 17.83 -1.13
CA ALA A 62 5.18 18.56 -2.02
C ALA A 62 5.10 20.05 -1.64
#